data_AF-A0A935BNU2-F1
#
_entry.id   AF-A0A935BNU2-F1
#
_cell.length_a   1.000
_cell.length_b   1.000
_cell.length_c   1.000
_cell.angle_alpha   90.00
_cell.angle_beta   90.00
_cell.angle_gamma   90.00
#
_symmetry.space_group_name_H-M   'P 1'
#
loop_
_entity.id
_entity.type
_entity.pdbx_description
1 polymer ?
#
loop_
_entity_poly.entity_id
_entity_poly.type
_entity_poly.pdbx_seq_one_letter_code
_entity_poly.pdbx_strand_id
1 'polypeptide(L)'
;MRRWRAWIPAIPSDRIGISMIDWAEREGVLKKGGTTIEATSGNTGIGLALVAAVRGYKCIFVLTEKASTEKVRYLKGLGADIVVCPAAAKPARLTTTLQPQNASLRKPQILLSRSI
;
A
#
# COMPACT_ATOMS: atom_id res chain seq x y z
N MET A 1 -23.45 -2.83 7.62
CA MET A 1 -22.04 -3.01 8.06
C MET A 1 -21.27 -1.69 7.98
N ARG A 2 -21.21 -0.88 9.04
CA ARG A 2 -20.37 0.36 9.08
C ARG A 2 -19.74 0.66 10.46
N ARG A 3 -19.94 -0.21 11.46
CA ARG A 3 -19.63 0.06 12.89
C ARG A 3 -18.14 0.30 13.17
N TRP A 4 -17.24 -0.21 12.34
CA TRP A 4 -15.79 -0.10 12.50
C TRP A 4 -15.20 1.29 12.18
N ARG A 5 -15.89 2.16 11.42
CA ARG A 5 -15.34 3.47 11.00
C ARG A 5 -15.24 4.44 12.17
N ALA A 6 -16.03 4.21 13.22
CA ALA A 6 -16.01 5.01 14.45
C ALA A 6 -14.82 4.66 15.37
N TRP A 7 -14.15 3.52 15.14
CA TRP A 7 -13.06 3.02 15.99
C TRP A 7 -11.67 3.31 15.42
N ILE A 8 -11.58 3.64 14.12
CA ILE A 8 -10.33 4.08 13.51
C ILE A 8 -10.11 5.55 13.90
N PRO A 9 -8.99 5.90 14.56
CA PRO A 9 -8.76 7.25 15.06
C PRO A 9 -8.82 8.31 13.94
N ALA A 10 -9.22 9.53 14.29
CA ALA A 10 -9.52 10.58 13.34
C ALA A 10 -8.28 11.33 12.81
N ILE A 11 -7.12 10.67 12.71
CA ILE A 11 -5.95 11.30 12.07
C ILE A 11 -6.20 11.41 10.56
N PRO A 12 -5.83 12.51 9.89
CA PRO A 12 -6.17 12.73 8.47
C PRO A 12 -5.81 11.58 7.53
N SER A 13 -4.69 10.89 7.81
CA SER A 13 -4.22 9.76 7.01
C SER A 13 -5.13 8.53 7.07
N ASP A 14 -5.88 8.33 8.13
CA ASP A 14 -6.80 7.20 8.26
C ASP A 14 -8.02 7.38 7.34
N ARG A 15 -8.47 8.63 7.18
CA ARG A 15 -9.56 8.97 6.24
C ARG A 15 -9.13 8.75 4.79
N ILE A 16 -7.87 9.01 4.47
CA ILE A 16 -7.30 8.76 3.14
C ILE A 16 -7.29 7.25 2.86
N GLY A 17 -6.77 6.44 3.81
CA GLY A 17 -6.75 4.98 3.66
C GLY A 17 -8.15 4.38 3.46
N ILE A 18 -9.15 4.85 4.21
CA ILE A 18 -10.55 4.43 4.04
C ILE A 18 -11.05 4.76 2.63
N SER A 19 -10.81 5.99 2.18
CA SER A 19 -11.35 6.48 0.89
C SER A 19 -10.71 5.76 -0.30
N MET A 20 -9.40 5.49 -0.24
CA MET A 20 -8.69 4.76 -1.30
C MET A 20 -9.17 3.32 -1.43
N ILE A 21 -9.33 2.62 -0.30
CA ILE A 21 -9.83 1.23 -0.30
C ILE A 21 -11.30 1.18 -0.72
N ASP A 22 -12.14 2.10 -0.23
CA ASP A 22 -13.55 2.19 -0.63
C ASP A 22 -13.70 2.39 -2.15
N TRP A 23 -12.90 3.29 -2.73
CA TRP A 23 -12.89 3.51 -4.16
C TRP A 23 -12.44 2.24 -4.90
N ALA A 24 -11.34 1.62 -4.47
CA ALA A 24 -10.81 0.43 -5.13
C ALA A 24 -11.76 -0.78 -5.06
N GLU A 25 -12.47 -0.94 -3.94
CA GLU A 25 -13.55 -1.94 -3.80
C GLU A 25 -14.71 -1.63 -4.75
N ARG A 26 -15.15 -0.36 -4.80
CA ARG A 26 -16.28 0.07 -5.65
C ARG A 26 -16.00 -0.13 -7.13
N GLU A 27 -14.80 0.19 -7.58
CA GLU A 27 -14.37 0.02 -8.98
C GLU A 27 -13.99 -1.45 -9.29
N GLY A 28 -14.06 -2.35 -8.31
CA GLY A 28 -13.70 -3.78 -8.47
C GLY A 28 -12.21 -4.03 -8.70
N VAL A 29 -11.38 -3.00 -8.55
CA VAL A 29 -9.92 -3.05 -8.72
C VAL A 29 -9.27 -3.76 -7.54
N LEU A 30 -9.89 -3.75 -6.36
CA LEU A 30 -9.46 -4.53 -5.20
C LEU A 30 -10.51 -5.58 -4.85
N LYS A 31 -10.16 -6.84 -5.00
CA LYS A 31 -11.00 -7.98 -4.58
C LYS A 31 -10.65 -8.42 -3.16
N LYS A 32 -11.58 -9.11 -2.51
CA LYS A 32 -11.39 -9.69 -1.18
C LYS A 32 -10.09 -10.50 -1.09
N GLY A 33 -9.26 -10.21 -0.09
CA GLY A 33 -7.94 -10.84 0.08
C GLY A 33 -6.87 -10.36 -0.90
N GLY A 34 -7.18 -9.33 -1.70
CA GLY A 34 -6.26 -8.67 -2.62
C GLY A 34 -5.09 -7.98 -1.90
N THR A 35 -4.16 -7.46 -2.70
CA THR A 35 -2.92 -6.85 -2.18
C THR A 35 -2.81 -5.41 -2.64
N THR A 36 -2.60 -4.51 -1.68
CA THR A 36 -2.27 -3.11 -1.95
C THR A 36 -0.76 -2.93 -1.86
N ILE A 37 -0.22 -2.13 -2.77
CA ILE A 37 1.20 -1.79 -2.79
C ILE A 37 1.31 -0.27 -2.76
N GLU A 38 2.06 0.25 -1.79
CA GLU A 38 2.24 1.70 -1.66
C GLU A 38 3.68 2.08 -1.34
N ALA A 39 4.18 3.08 -2.07
CA ALA A 39 5.47 3.69 -1.76
C ALA A 39 5.24 4.87 -0.81
N THR A 40 5.79 4.80 0.40
CA THR A 40 5.54 5.85 1.40
C THR A 40 6.68 5.95 2.39
N SER A 41 6.78 7.07 3.09
CA SER A 41 7.66 7.27 4.25
C SER A 41 6.91 7.90 5.44
N GLY A 42 5.59 8.09 5.26
CA GLY A 42 4.74 8.91 6.11
C GLY A 42 3.47 8.21 6.58
N ASN A 43 2.57 9.00 7.17
CA ASN A 43 1.39 8.52 7.87
C ASN A 43 0.32 7.91 6.94
N THR A 44 0.37 8.19 5.64
CA THR A 44 -0.51 7.56 4.63
C THR A 44 -0.37 6.04 4.63
N GLY A 45 0.85 5.52 4.78
CA GLY A 45 1.08 4.09 4.90
C GLY A 45 0.42 3.48 6.13
N ILE A 46 0.44 4.21 7.25
CA ILE A 46 -0.18 3.78 8.51
C ILE A 46 -1.70 3.67 8.37
N GLY A 47 -2.35 4.70 7.83
CA GLY A 47 -3.81 4.67 7.64
C GLY A 47 -4.25 3.58 6.68
N LEU A 48 -3.49 3.36 5.59
CA LEU A 48 -3.76 2.27 4.65
C LEU A 48 -3.55 0.89 5.27
N ALA A 49 -2.47 0.70 6.04
CA ALA A 49 -2.18 -0.55 6.75
C ALA A 49 -3.28 -0.92 7.74
N LEU A 50 -3.77 0.06 8.51
CA LEU A 50 -4.83 -0.15 9.49
C LEU A 50 -6.13 -0.60 8.82
N VAL A 51 -6.53 0.08 7.74
CA VAL A 51 -7.75 -0.28 6.99
C VAL A 51 -7.61 -1.65 6.35
N ALA A 52 -6.44 -1.96 5.78
CA ALA A 52 -6.18 -3.26 5.19
C ALA A 52 -6.22 -4.39 6.22
N ALA A 53 -5.62 -4.20 7.40
CA ALA A 53 -5.65 -5.18 8.49
C ALA A 53 -7.09 -5.48 8.94
N VAL A 54 -7.92 -4.44 9.09
CA VAL A 54 -9.33 -4.60 9.48
C VAL A 54 -10.18 -5.26 8.39
N ARG A 55 -9.89 -4.99 7.10
CA ARG A 55 -10.67 -5.53 5.97
C ARG A 55 -10.11 -6.83 5.40
N GLY A 56 -8.98 -7.32 5.89
CA GLY A 56 -8.36 -8.57 5.44
C GLY A 56 -7.66 -8.45 4.09
N TYR A 57 -7.05 -7.31 3.81
CA TYR A 57 -6.16 -7.12 2.65
C TYR A 57 -4.70 -7.29 3.06
N LYS A 58 -3.88 -7.72 2.10
CA LYS A 58 -2.42 -7.72 2.27
C LYS A 58 -1.88 -6.35 1.88
N CYS A 59 -0.90 -5.84 2.62
CA CYS A 59 -0.21 -4.59 2.31
C CYS A 59 1.27 -4.85 2.09
N ILE A 60 1.82 -4.26 1.03
CA ILE A 60 3.25 -4.17 0.80
C ILE A 60 3.63 -2.69 0.77
N PHE A 61 4.50 -2.26 1.68
CA PHE A 61 5.04 -0.90 1.67
C PHE A 61 6.46 -0.86 1.16
N VAL A 62 6.71 0.05 0.23
CA VAL A 62 8.04 0.36 -0.26
C VAL A 62 8.54 1.60 0.49
N LEU A 63 9.55 1.42 1.34
CA LEU A 63 10.15 2.46 2.17
C LEU A 63 11.60 2.70 1.72
N THR A 64 12.15 3.90 1.97
CA THR A 64 13.59 4.12 1.82
C THR A 64 14.36 3.70 3.07
N GLU A 65 15.65 3.44 2.95
CA GLU A 65 16.54 3.15 4.10
C GLU A 65 16.52 4.26 5.17
N LYS A 66 16.17 5.50 4.80
CA LYS A 66 16.07 6.64 5.72
C LYS A 66 14.78 6.62 6.57
N ALA A 67 13.85 5.71 6.30
CA ALA A 67 12.62 5.62 7.07
C ALA A 67 12.91 5.20 8.52
N SER A 68 12.22 5.82 9.48
CA SER A 68 12.37 5.48 10.90
C SER A 68 12.07 4.00 11.16
N THR A 69 12.94 3.36 11.94
CA THR A 69 12.79 1.95 12.35
C THR A 69 11.52 1.70 13.15
N GLU A 70 11.04 2.68 13.91
CA GLU A 70 9.77 2.62 14.65
C GLU A 70 8.59 2.46 13.69
N LYS A 71 8.60 3.19 12.57
CA LYS A 71 7.55 3.08 11.55
C LYS A 71 7.57 1.72 10.87
N VAL A 72 8.76 1.20 10.57
CA VAL A 72 8.92 -0.16 10.00
C VAL A 72 8.31 -1.19 10.96
N ARG A 73 8.64 -1.10 12.25
CA ARG A 73 8.12 -2.00 13.29
C ARG A 73 6.60 -1.88 13.43
N TYR A 74 6.08 -0.65 13.42
CA TYR A 74 4.65 -0.39 13.51
C TYR A 74 3.88 -1.00 12.32
N LEU A 75 4.33 -0.75 11.09
CA LEU A 75 3.70 -1.31 9.89
C LEU A 75 3.77 -2.84 9.86
N LYS A 76 4.92 -3.43 10.24
CA LYS A 76 5.04 -4.89 10.40
C LYS A 76 4.11 -5.44 11.46
N GLY A 77 3.93 -4.74 12.57
CA GLY A 77 2.98 -5.10 13.64
C GLY A 77 1.52 -5.11 13.16
N LEU A 78 1.19 -4.28 12.17
CA LEU A 78 -0.11 -4.28 11.49
C LEU A 78 -0.24 -5.38 10.41
N GLY A 79 0.78 -6.22 10.22
CA GLY A 79 0.78 -7.31 9.24
C GLY A 79 1.17 -6.90 7.82
N ALA A 80 1.85 -5.76 7.65
CA ALA A 80 2.34 -5.34 6.34
C ALA A 80 3.75 -5.87 6.04
N ASP A 81 3.96 -6.23 4.77
CA ASP A 81 5.27 -6.55 4.23
C ASP A 81 6.02 -5.26 3.88
N ILE A 82 7.33 -5.22 4.14
CA ILE A 82 8.16 -4.03 3.91
C ILE A 82 9.26 -4.36 2.92
N VAL A 83 9.29 -3.61 1.82
CA VAL A 83 10.40 -3.58 0.86
C VAL A 83 11.20 -2.32 1.10
N VAL A 84 12.48 -2.47 1.37
CA VAL A 84 13.39 -1.32 1.58
C VAL A 84 14.13 -1.05 0.27
N CYS A 85 13.97 0.17 -0.24
CA CYS A 85 14.71 0.66 -1.40
C CYS A 85 15.93 1.49 -0.94
N PRO A 86 17.12 1.24 -1.50
CA PRO A 86 18.30 2.05 -1.24
C PRO A 86 18.06 3.52 -1.60
N ALA A 87 18.46 4.44 -0.74
CA ALA A 87 18.22 5.87 -0.97
C ALA A 87 18.98 6.43 -2.19
N ALA A 88 20.03 5.73 -2.64
CA ALA A 88 20.83 6.08 -3.81
C ALA A 88 20.30 5.49 -5.14
N ALA A 89 19.11 4.87 -5.14
CA ALA A 89 18.52 4.35 -6.36
C ALA A 89 18.28 5.50 -7.36
N LYS A 90 18.98 5.46 -8.49
CA LYS A 90 18.72 6.38 -9.61
C LYS A 90 17.30 6.13 -10.11
N PRO A 91 16.47 7.16 -10.36
CA PRO A 91 15.18 6.95 -10.97
C PRO A 91 15.41 6.27 -12.32
N ALA A 92 14.90 5.04 -12.46
CA ALA A 92 14.94 4.34 -13.73
C ALA A 92 14.14 5.19 -14.71
N ARG A 93 14.82 5.76 -15.72
CA ARG A 93 14.14 6.36 -16.85
C ARG A 93 13.30 5.25 -17.48
N LEU A 94 11.98 5.37 -17.41
CA LEU A 94 11.08 4.51 -18.18
C LEU A 94 11.26 4.86 -19.66
N THR A 95 12.34 4.38 -20.27
CA THR A 95 12.45 4.34 -21.72
C THR A 95 11.42 3.32 -22.15
N THR A 96 10.45 3.75 -22.96
CA THR A 96 9.36 2.94 -23.52
C THR A 96 9.92 1.84 -24.41
N THR A 97 10.49 0.81 -23.82
CA THR A 97 10.87 -0.41 -24.51
C THR A 97 10.62 -1.55 -23.53
N LEU A 98 9.34 -1.87 -23.37
CA LEU A 98 8.96 -3.17 -22.81
C LEU A 98 9.50 -4.23 -23.77
N GLN A 99 10.66 -4.81 -23.45
CA GLN A 99 11.04 -6.09 -24.05
C GLN A 99 10.10 -7.15 -23.44
N PRO A 100 9.36 -7.92 -24.26
CA PRO A 100 8.44 -8.91 -23.76
C PRO A 100 9.24 -10.11 -23.25
N GLN A 101 9.47 -10.17 -21.94
CA GLN A 101 10.02 -11.35 -21.30
C GLN A 101 8.98 -11.92 -20.32
N ASN A 102 8.34 -12.99 -20.78
CA ASN A 102 7.65 -14.03 -20.02
C ASN A 102 6.26 -13.71 -19.43
N ALA A 103 5.26 -13.90 -20.29
CA ALA A 103 3.85 -14.03 -19.95
C ALA A 103 3.58 -15.37 -19.22
N SER A 104 3.74 -15.43 -17.90
CA SER A 104 3.21 -16.55 -17.09
C SER A 104 2.92 -16.20 -15.61
N LEU A 105 3.17 -14.97 -15.15
CA LEU A 105 2.83 -14.60 -13.79
C LEU A 105 1.31 -14.41 -13.70
N ARG A 106 0.61 -15.31 -12.98
CA ARG A 106 -0.78 -15.10 -12.55
C ARG A 106 -0.84 -13.71 -11.94
N LYS A 107 -1.47 -12.75 -12.64
CA LYS A 107 -1.46 -11.34 -12.24
C LYS A 107 -2.01 -11.25 -10.81
N PRO A 108 -1.18 -10.94 -9.79
CA PRO A 108 -1.74 -10.52 -8.52
C PRO A 108 -2.49 -9.23 -8.81
N GLN A 109 -3.70 -9.11 -8.27
CA GLN A 109 -4.49 -7.90 -8.45
C GLN A 109 -3.86 -6.80 -7.60
N ILE A 110 -2.96 -6.05 -8.20
CA ILE A 110 -2.13 -5.02 -7.57
C ILE A 110 -2.80 -3.67 -7.77
N LEU A 111 -3.17 -3.01 -6.67
CA LEU A 111 -3.56 -1.61 -6.67
C LEU A 111 -2.32 -0.77 -6.34
N LEU A 112 -1.85 0.02 -7.31
CA LEU A 112 -0.83 1.05 -7.13
C LEU A 112 -1.52 2.40 -6.93
N SER A 113 -1.27 3.02 -5.77
CA SER A 113 -1.67 4.40 -5.52
C SER A 113 -0.81 5.32 -6.38
N ARG A 114 -1.43 6.05 -7.30
CA ARG A 114 -0.76 7.11 -8.05
C ARG A 114 -0.62 8.29 -7.10
N SER A 115 0.61 8.71 -6.82
CA SER A 115 0.89 9.94 -6.07
C SER A 115 0.14 11.11 -6.70
N ILE A 116 -0.63 11.83 -5.88
CA ILE A 116 -1.25 13.11 -6.23
C ILE A 116 -0.15 14.18 -6.24
#